data_AF-A0A6I3H199-F1
#
_entry.id   AF-A0A6I3H199-F1
#
_cell.length_a   1.000
_cell.length_b   1.000
_cell.length_c   1.000
_cell.angle_alpha   90.00
_cell.angle_beta   90.00
_cell.angle_gamma   90.00
#
_symmetry.space_group_name_H-M   'P 1'
#
loop_
_entity.id
_entity.type
_entity.pdbx_description
1 polymer ?
#
loop_
_entity_poly.entity_id
_entity_poly.type
_entity_poly.pdbx_seq_one_letter_code
_entity_poly.pdbx_strand_id
1 'polypeptide(L)' 'PVAERIVEHFGSLQKMLGASIDDLQAVEGVGENRARTVREGLSRLADSSILERYV' A
#
# COMPACT_ATOMS: atom_id res chain seq x y z
N PRO A 1 9.59 9.07 -8.51
CA PRO A 1 8.55 8.19 -9.11
C PRO A 1 7.24 8.14 -8.29
N VAL A 2 6.15 7.56 -8.82
CA VAL A 2 4.89 7.44 -8.04
C VAL A 2 5.07 6.61 -6.76
N ALA A 3 5.91 5.57 -6.82
CA ALA A 3 6.18 4.72 -5.66
C ALA A 3 6.85 5.51 -4.52
N GLU A 4 7.83 6.36 -4.82
CA GLU A 4 8.46 7.25 -3.84
C GLU A 4 7.44 8.19 -3.20
N ARG A 5 6.54 8.79 -3.99
CA ARG A 5 5.48 9.66 -3.46
C ARG A 5 4.54 8.93 -2.50
N ILE A 6 4.19 7.68 -2.81
CA ILE A 6 3.39 6.85 -1.90
C ILE A 6 4.16 6.61 -0.60
N VAL A 7 5.43 6.23 -0.68
CA VAL A 7 6.27 6.01 0.53
C VAL A 7 6.41 7.29 1.35
N GLU A 8 6.67 8.44 0.71
CA GLU A 8 6.77 9.75 1.35
C GLU A 8 5.44 10.17 2.01
N HIS A 9 4.31 9.96 1.34
CA HIS A 9 2.99 10.34 1.85
C HIS A 9 2.60 9.55 3.11
N PHE A 10 2.79 8.24 3.11
CA PHE A 10 2.40 7.39 4.25
C PHE A 10 3.49 7.27 5.31
N GLY A 11 4.77 7.46 4.95
CA GLY A 11 5.93 7.49 5.84
C GLY A 11 6.32 6.15 6.50
N SER A 12 5.47 5.12 6.43
CA SER A 12 5.77 3.79 6.95
C SER A 12 4.93 2.72 6.29
N LEU A 13 5.44 1.49 6.25
CA LEU A 13 4.71 0.34 5.73
C LEU A 13 3.42 0.05 6.50
N GLN A 14 3.45 0.18 7.83
CA GLN A 14 2.27 -0.04 8.68
C GLN A 14 1.11 0.89 8.30
N LYS A 15 1.40 2.18 8.05
CA LYS A 15 0.40 3.13 7.58
C LYS A 15 -0.11 2.78 6.18
N MET A 16 0.76 2.34 5.27
CA MET A 16 0.36 1.88 3.94
C MET A 16 -0.56 0.65 4.02
N LEU A 17 -0.26 -0.33 4.89
CA LEU A 17 -1.09 -1.52 5.09
C LEU A 17 -2.50 -1.18 5.59
N GLY A 18 -2.65 -0.08 6.35
CA GLY A 18 -3.94 0.43 6.81
C GLY A 18 -4.66 1.35 5.82
N ALA A 19 -4.01 1.78 4.73
CA ALA A 19 -4.57 2.75 3.79
C ALA A 19 -5.70 2.14 2.92
N SER A 20 -6.77 2.90 2.74
CA SER A 20 -7.84 2.58 1.80
C SER A 20 -7.45 2.89 0.35
N ILE A 21 -8.29 2.49 -0.60
CA ILE A 21 -8.12 2.88 -2.01
C ILE A 21 -8.19 4.40 -2.17
N ASP A 22 -9.12 5.05 -1.47
CA ASP A 22 -9.29 6.51 -1.53
C ASP A 22 -8.07 7.23 -0.99
N ASP A 23 -7.47 6.74 0.10
CA ASP A 23 -6.22 7.29 0.64
C ASP A 23 -5.06 7.18 -0.37
N LEU A 24 -4.98 6.05 -1.08
CA LEU A 24 -3.96 5.88 -2.13
C LEU A 24 -4.20 6.83 -3.31
N GLN A 25 -5.47 7.09 -3.67
CA GLN A 25 -5.82 8.04 -4.74
C GLN A 25 -5.58 9.50 -4.36
N ALA A 26 -5.47 9.82 -3.07
CA ALA A 26 -5.07 11.16 -2.61
C ALA A 26 -3.60 11.50 -2.97
N VAL A 27 -2.78 10.50 -3.32
CA VAL A 27 -1.40 10.71 -3.76
C VAL A 27 -1.37 11.16 -5.23
N GLU A 28 -0.69 12.27 -5.50
CA GLU A 28 -0.55 12.81 -6.85
C GLU A 28 0.00 11.77 -7.84
N GLY A 29 -0.75 11.56 -8.93
CA GLY A 29 -0.41 10.57 -9.97
C GLY A 29 -0.82 9.13 -9.64
N VAL A 30 -1.62 8.90 -8.59
CA VAL A 30 -2.25 7.61 -8.30
C VAL A 30 -3.73 7.66 -8.72
N GLY A 31 -4.02 7.14 -9.91
CA GLY A 31 -5.39 6.86 -10.33
C GLY A 31 -5.92 5.54 -9.75
N GLU A 32 -7.23 5.32 -9.89
CA GLU A 32 -7.95 4.17 -9.34
C GLU A 32 -7.31 2.81 -9.63
N ASN A 33 -6.92 2.56 -10.90
CA ASN A 33 -6.28 1.29 -11.28
C ASN A 33 -4.97 1.07 -10.52
N ARG A 34 -4.16 2.11 -10.37
CA ARG A 34 -2.88 2.03 -9.64
C ARG A 34 -3.12 1.84 -8.15
N ALA A 35 -4.10 2.54 -7.58
CA ALA A 35 -4.50 2.38 -6.19
C ALA A 35 -4.92 0.93 -5.89
N ARG A 36 -5.74 0.32 -6.76
CA ARG A 36 -6.13 -1.10 -6.62
C ARG A 36 -4.92 -2.04 -6.68
N THR A 37 -4.04 -1.89 -7.66
CA THR A 37 -2.82 -2.72 -7.75
C THR A 37 -1.94 -2.60 -6.50
N VAL A 38 -1.76 -1.39 -5.99
CA VAL A 38 -0.97 -1.16 -4.76
C VAL A 38 -1.65 -1.82 -3.55
N ARG A 39 -2.95 -1.63 -3.38
CA ARG A 39 -3.72 -2.23 -2.28
C ARG A 39 -3.69 -3.76 -2.30
N GLU A 40 -3.78 -4.38 -3.48
CA GLU A 40 -3.64 -5.82 -3.64
C GLU A 40 -2.25 -6.30 -3.22
N GLY A 41 -1.19 -5.62 -3.68
CA GLY A 41 0.18 -5.95 -3.29
C GLY A 41 0.42 -5.84 -1.78
N LEU A 42 -0.09 -4.77 -1.16
CA LEU A 42 -0.03 -4.57 0.29
C LEU A 42 -0.80 -5.66 1.06
N SER A 43 -1.94 -6.10 0.54
CA SER A 43 -2.73 -7.16 1.17
C SER A 43 -2.01 -8.51 1.10
N ARG A 44 -1.42 -8.86 -0.06
CA ARG A 44 -0.60 -10.07 -0.20
C ARG A 44 0.62 -10.07 0.72
N LEU A 45 1.25 -8.91 0.91
CA LEU A 45 2.39 -8.75 1.82
C LEU A 45 1.97 -8.94 3.29
N ALA A 46 0.80 -8.41 3.67
CA ALA A 46 0.24 -8.66 4.99
C ALA A 46 0.00 -10.15 5.21
N ASP A 47 -0.63 -10.83 4.24
CA ASP A 47 -0.92 -12.26 4.31
C ASP A 47 0.35 -13.12 4.42
N SER A 48 1.40 -12.81 3.65
CA SER A 48 2.67 -13.53 3.74
C SER A 48 3.39 -13.31 5.07
N SER A 49 3.37 -12.08 5.60
CA SER A 49 4.01 -11.75 6.88
C SER A 49 3.34 -12.40 8.09
N ILE A 50 2.04 -12.69 7.99
CA ILE A 50 1.30 -13.45 9.00
C ILE A 50 1.77 -14.90 8.98
N LEU A 51 1.88 -15.51 7.79
CA LEU A 51 2.29 -16.90 7.65
C LEU A 51 3.71 -17.16 8.17
N GLU A 52 4.66 -16.25 7.93
CA GLU A 52 6.04 -16.36 8.45
C GLU A 52 6.13 -16.28 9.98
N ARG A 53 5.10 -15.78 10.68
CA ARG A 53 5.09 -15.69 12.15
C ARG A 53 4.57 -16.96 12.84
N TYR A 54 4.04 -17.92 12.07
CA TYR A 54 3.50 -19.20 12.57
C TYR A 54 4.38 -20.43 12.23
N VAL A 55 5.57 -20.22 11.67
CA VAL A 55 6.59 -21.26 11.41
C VAL A 55 7.73 -21.20 12.41
#